data_AF-A0A9W9VCP7-F1
#
_entry.id   AF-A0A9W9VCP7-F1
#
_cell.length_a   1.000
_cell.length_b   1.000
_cell.length_c   1.000
_cell.angle_alpha   90.00
_cell.angle_beta   90.00
_cell.angle_gamma   90.00
#
_symmetry.space_group_name_H-M   'P 1'
#
loop_
_entity.id
_entity.type
_entity.pdbx_description
1 polymer ?
#
loop_
_entity_poly.entity_id
_entity_poly.type
_entity_poly.pdbx_seq_one_letter_code
_entity_poly.pdbx_strand_id
1 'polypeptide(L)'
;MVLQAILALSARHDAILANDSDWEASAYHGQCLQLLIAALDQAETNCDENMLITVVILRIYEELENKTDQKFHLLGSNRLVNIVTSSASSGGVAEAVSWQFLRQAIYASVVQYQPLQLDMQNYERSSMFHHDDDAACANRIIYYCARILQLCCDAPGYIVGQDNWRQISDSVKEWYQTKPTTWQPIRYQASSVAAGQPFPEKTIADHLVVVIGLSLSNESVENAYFMASHLLHRFGYCLRNVVEQQGSLQFLTRVEKVLGWRTSWMMRELEHQWTELAAFDSWDP
;
A
#
# COMPACT_ATOMS: atom_id res chain seq x y z
N MET A 1 -2.97 -25.01 7.28
CA MET A 1 -3.20 -23.99 6.25
C MET A 1 -2.20 -22.84 6.38
N VAL A 2 -2.17 -22.10 7.50
CA VAL A 2 -1.19 -21.00 7.73
C VAL A 2 0.26 -21.43 7.50
N LEU A 3 0.67 -22.59 8.02
CA LEU A 3 2.01 -23.13 7.77
C LEU A 3 2.31 -23.26 6.26
N GLN A 4 1.35 -23.76 5.47
CA GLN A 4 1.52 -23.92 4.03
C GLN A 4 1.61 -22.57 3.32
N ALA A 5 0.86 -21.56 3.79
CA ALA A 5 0.96 -20.19 3.29
C ALA A 5 2.36 -19.59 3.56
N ILE A 6 2.87 -19.77 4.79
CA ILE A 6 4.21 -19.29 5.18
C ILE A 6 5.29 -19.97 4.36
N LEU A 7 5.21 -21.30 4.20
CA LEU A 7 6.17 -22.06 3.40
C LEU A 7 6.10 -21.66 1.93
N ALA A 8 4.91 -21.46 1.36
CA ALA A 8 4.74 -20.97 0.00
C ALA A 8 5.40 -19.60 -0.18
N LEU A 9 5.10 -18.63 0.68
CA LEU A 9 5.68 -17.28 0.63
C LEU A 9 7.21 -17.33 0.77
N SER A 10 7.71 -18.10 1.74
CA SER A 10 9.15 -18.21 2.01
C SER A 10 9.90 -18.85 0.85
N ALA A 11 9.39 -19.98 0.31
CA ALA A 11 9.99 -20.67 -0.83
C ALA A 11 9.98 -19.79 -2.09
N ARG A 12 8.92 -19.01 -2.30
CA ARG A 12 8.86 -18.06 -3.41
C ARG A 12 9.88 -16.94 -3.25
N HIS A 13 9.97 -16.36 -2.07
CA HIS A 13 10.95 -15.32 -1.78
C HIS A 13 12.37 -15.85 -2.02
N ASP A 14 12.68 -17.07 -1.55
CA ASP A 14 13.97 -17.72 -1.80
C ASP A 14 14.24 -17.98 -3.28
N ALA A 15 13.26 -18.54 -4.02
CA ALA A 15 13.37 -18.79 -5.46
C ALA A 15 13.61 -17.49 -6.25
N ILE A 16 12.97 -16.38 -5.86
CA ILE A 16 13.18 -15.07 -6.47
C ILE A 16 14.61 -14.57 -6.21
N LEU A 17 15.09 -14.65 -4.96
CA LEU A 17 16.42 -14.18 -4.59
C LEU A 17 17.55 -15.04 -5.21
N ALA A 18 17.34 -16.35 -5.29
CA ALA A 18 18.27 -17.29 -5.92
C ALA A 18 18.17 -17.30 -7.46
N ASN A 19 17.13 -16.67 -8.02
CA ASN A 19 16.76 -16.77 -9.42
C ASN A 19 16.62 -18.25 -9.89
N ASP A 20 15.95 -19.05 -9.05
CA ASP A 20 15.72 -20.49 -9.21
C ASP A 20 14.23 -20.79 -9.52
N SER A 21 13.90 -22.07 -9.65
CA SER A 21 12.56 -22.57 -9.95
C SER A 21 11.59 -22.44 -8.75
N ASP A 22 10.41 -21.87 -9.01
CA ASP A 22 9.33 -21.65 -8.02
C ASP A 22 8.46 -22.90 -7.75
N TRP A 23 8.99 -24.10 -8.06
CA TRP A 23 8.21 -25.35 -8.01
C TRP A 23 7.81 -25.73 -6.57
N GLU A 24 8.70 -25.52 -5.60
CA GLU A 24 8.44 -25.83 -4.19
C GLU A 24 7.38 -24.88 -3.63
N ALA A 25 7.49 -23.59 -3.94
CA ALA A 25 6.50 -22.59 -3.55
C ALA A 25 5.13 -22.89 -4.16
N SER A 26 5.09 -23.26 -5.45
CA SER A 26 3.87 -23.68 -6.14
C SER A 26 3.22 -24.91 -5.50
N ALA A 27 4.03 -25.86 -5.01
CA ALA A 27 3.54 -27.05 -4.32
C ALA A 27 2.88 -26.70 -2.98
N TYR A 28 3.53 -25.86 -2.15
CA TYR A 28 2.95 -25.40 -0.88
C TYR A 28 1.72 -24.50 -1.11
N HIS A 29 1.75 -23.64 -2.12
CA HIS A 29 0.61 -22.81 -2.51
C HIS A 29 -0.61 -23.67 -2.87
N GLY A 30 -0.41 -24.70 -3.71
CA GLY A 30 -1.48 -25.64 -4.08
C GLY A 30 -2.08 -26.37 -2.87
N GLN A 31 -1.25 -26.86 -1.95
CA GLN A 31 -1.69 -27.48 -0.70
C GLN A 31 -2.46 -26.48 0.20
N CYS A 32 -1.96 -25.25 0.29
CA CYS A 32 -2.60 -24.19 1.06
C CYS A 32 -4.00 -23.86 0.51
N LEU A 33 -4.13 -23.75 -0.82
CA LEU A 33 -5.38 -23.43 -1.48
C LEU A 33 -6.43 -24.53 -1.28
N GLN A 34 -6.03 -25.81 -1.34
CA GLN A 34 -6.93 -26.93 -1.03
C GLN A 34 -7.50 -26.85 0.40
N LEU A 35 -6.64 -26.53 1.38
CA LEU A 35 -7.07 -26.36 2.77
C LEU A 35 -7.97 -25.14 2.96
N LEU A 36 -7.67 -24.03 2.28
CA LEU A 36 -8.45 -22.79 2.36
C LEU A 36 -9.85 -22.97 1.74
N ILE A 37 -9.95 -23.60 0.58
CA ILE A 37 -11.24 -23.89 -0.07
C ILE A 37 -12.10 -24.76 0.85
N ALA A 38 -11.53 -25.85 1.39
CA ALA A 38 -12.25 -26.73 2.32
C ALA A 38 -12.73 -25.99 3.58
N ALA A 39 -11.92 -25.07 4.11
CA ALA A 39 -12.31 -24.24 5.26
C ALA A 39 -13.41 -23.23 4.92
N LEU A 40 -13.37 -22.62 3.73
CA LEU A 40 -14.38 -21.66 3.25
C LEU A 40 -15.73 -22.33 2.97
N ASP A 41 -15.73 -23.57 2.49
CA ASP A 41 -16.95 -24.35 2.27
C ASP A 41 -17.64 -24.71 3.58
N GLN A 42 -16.87 -24.88 4.67
CA GLN A 42 -17.39 -25.18 6.00
C GLN A 42 -17.79 -23.93 6.81
N ALA A 43 -17.29 -22.75 6.44
CA ALA A 43 -17.52 -21.51 7.18
C ALA A 43 -18.90 -20.91 6.86
N GLU A 44 -19.93 -21.22 7.66
CA GLU A 44 -21.30 -20.70 7.41
C GLU A 44 -21.41 -19.17 7.53
N THR A 45 -20.69 -18.52 8.47
CA THR A 45 -20.81 -17.07 8.71
C THR A 45 -19.54 -16.39 9.24
N ASN A 46 -18.66 -17.08 9.97
CA ASN A 46 -17.45 -16.50 10.54
C ASN A 46 -16.20 -17.26 10.08
N CYS A 47 -15.15 -16.49 9.83
CA CYS A 47 -13.86 -16.98 9.39
C CYS A 47 -12.92 -17.09 10.59
N ASP A 48 -12.19 -18.20 10.70
CA ASP A 48 -11.15 -18.33 11.73
C ASP A 48 -9.99 -17.35 11.44
N GLU A 49 -9.29 -16.89 12.48
CA GLU A 49 -8.12 -16.01 12.34
C GLU A 49 -7.08 -16.65 11.41
N ASN A 50 -6.92 -17.98 11.47
CA ASN A 50 -6.02 -18.71 10.59
C ASN A 50 -6.36 -18.55 9.09
N MET A 51 -7.64 -18.43 8.74
CA MET A 51 -8.09 -18.20 7.37
C MET A 51 -7.76 -16.78 6.92
N LEU A 52 -8.04 -15.78 7.76
CA LEU A 52 -7.70 -14.38 7.49
C LEU A 52 -6.19 -14.22 7.27
N ILE A 53 -5.37 -14.77 8.18
CA ILE A 53 -3.90 -14.74 8.09
C ILE A 53 -3.44 -15.40 6.79
N THR A 54 -4.01 -16.56 6.45
CA THR A 54 -3.67 -17.28 5.22
C THR A 54 -3.98 -16.44 3.98
N VAL A 55 -5.16 -15.83 3.91
CA VAL A 55 -5.56 -15.01 2.76
C VAL A 55 -4.59 -13.85 2.54
N VAL A 56 -4.21 -13.15 3.61
CA VAL A 56 -3.25 -12.03 3.50
C VAL A 56 -1.85 -12.51 3.09
N ILE A 57 -1.37 -13.64 3.63
CA ILE A 57 -0.06 -14.20 3.22
C ILE A 57 -0.08 -14.65 1.76
N LEU A 58 -1.13 -15.35 1.32
CA LEU A 58 -1.28 -15.75 -0.07
C LEU A 58 -1.38 -14.54 -1.00
N ARG A 59 -1.95 -13.43 -0.53
CA ARG A 59 -1.96 -12.19 -1.31
C ARG A 59 -0.56 -11.61 -1.48
N ILE A 60 0.27 -11.59 -0.43
CA ILE A 60 1.68 -11.17 -0.55
C ILE A 60 2.43 -12.11 -1.52
N TYR A 61 2.16 -13.41 -1.44
CA TYR A 61 2.73 -14.41 -2.35
C TYR A 61 2.40 -14.08 -3.82
N GLU A 62 1.15 -13.73 -4.14
CA GLU A 62 0.74 -13.29 -5.47
C GLU A 62 1.42 -11.97 -5.89
N GLU A 63 1.50 -11.00 -4.97
CA GLU A 63 2.07 -9.67 -5.23
C GLU A 63 3.57 -9.71 -5.60
N LEU A 64 4.30 -10.75 -5.18
CA LEU A 64 5.69 -10.96 -5.58
C LEU A 64 5.86 -11.38 -7.06
N GLU A 65 4.80 -11.82 -7.75
CA GLU A 65 4.86 -12.36 -9.11
C GLU A 65 4.18 -11.45 -10.16
N ASN A 66 4.97 -10.62 -10.87
CA ASN A 66 4.46 -9.67 -11.88
C ASN A 66 4.45 -10.19 -13.33
N LYS A 67 4.94 -11.40 -13.63
CA LYS A 67 5.13 -11.84 -15.04
C LYS A 67 3.86 -12.26 -15.76
N THR A 68 2.85 -12.66 -15.00
CA THR A 68 1.56 -13.15 -15.50
C THR A 68 0.46 -12.67 -14.59
N ASP A 69 0.40 -11.35 -14.33
CA ASP A 69 -0.71 -10.74 -13.60
C ASP A 69 -1.99 -10.78 -14.48
N GLN A 70 -2.45 -11.99 -14.80
CA GLN A 70 -3.85 -12.26 -15.08
C GLN A 70 -4.60 -12.12 -13.75
N LYS A 71 -4.65 -10.89 -13.23
CA LYS A 71 -5.57 -10.40 -12.20
C LYS A 71 -5.94 -11.49 -11.18
N PHE A 72 -4.95 -11.95 -10.40
CA PHE A 72 -5.13 -13.16 -9.60
C PHE A 72 -6.26 -13.05 -8.57
N HIS A 73 -6.90 -14.20 -8.39
CA HIS A 73 -8.31 -14.40 -8.04
C HIS A 73 -8.70 -14.19 -6.56
N LEU A 74 -7.76 -13.96 -5.64
CA LEU A 74 -8.06 -13.92 -4.20
C LEU A 74 -8.94 -12.73 -3.78
N LEU A 75 -8.71 -11.54 -4.37
CA LEU A 75 -9.56 -10.36 -4.17
C LEU A 75 -10.88 -10.42 -4.96
N GLY A 76 -10.99 -11.28 -5.98
CA GLY A 76 -12.21 -11.45 -6.77
C GLY A 76 -13.34 -12.15 -6.01
N SER A 77 -13.05 -12.78 -4.87
CA SER A 77 -14.07 -13.36 -4.01
C SER A 77 -14.64 -12.30 -3.08
N ASN A 78 -15.75 -11.67 -3.48
CA ASN A 78 -16.53 -10.74 -2.65
C ASN A 78 -16.82 -11.28 -1.24
N ARG A 79 -16.93 -12.61 -1.10
CA ARG A 79 -17.11 -13.27 0.20
C ARG A 79 -15.90 -13.11 1.10
N LEU A 80 -14.68 -13.31 0.60
CA LEU A 80 -13.45 -13.11 1.37
C LEU A 80 -13.28 -11.64 1.75
N VAL A 81 -13.53 -10.73 0.80
CA VAL A 81 -13.48 -9.29 1.04
C VAL A 81 -14.40 -8.90 2.19
N ASN A 82 -15.67 -9.31 2.14
CA ASN A 82 -16.66 -8.98 3.18
C ASN A 82 -16.31 -9.57 4.56
N ILE A 83 -15.74 -10.77 4.58
CA ILE A 83 -15.30 -11.43 5.80
C ILE A 83 -14.11 -10.69 6.45
N VAL A 84 -13.14 -10.28 5.63
CA VAL A 84 -11.97 -9.55 6.14
C VAL A 84 -12.38 -8.15 6.61
N THR A 85 -13.26 -7.46 5.90
CA THR A 85 -13.73 -6.13 6.32
C THR A 85 -14.59 -6.18 7.58
N SER A 86 -15.46 -7.18 7.76
CA SER A 86 -16.27 -7.31 8.98
C SER A 86 -15.42 -7.53 10.24
N SER A 87 -14.21 -8.10 10.06
CA SER A 87 -13.26 -8.36 11.15
C SER A 87 -12.50 -7.12 11.63
N ALA A 88 -12.66 -5.96 10.97
CA ALA A 88 -11.93 -4.73 11.26
C ALA A 88 -12.25 -4.10 12.63
N SER A 89 -13.30 -4.58 13.32
CA SER A 89 -13.68 -4.12 14.67
C SER A 89 -13.60 -5.22 15.74
N SER A 90 -13.04 -6.39 15.39
CA SER A 90 -13.04 -7.57 16.26
C SER A 90 -11.97 -7.53 17.35
N GLY A 91 -11.01 -6.61 17.32
CA GLY A 91 -9.83 -6.67 18.17
C GLY A 91 -8.79 -7.70 17.68
N GLY A 92 -7.65 -7.74 18.37
CA GLY A 92 -6.68 -8.83 18.26
C GLY A 92 -6.08 -9.02 16.86
N VAL A 93 -5.85 -10.29 16.49
CA VAL A 93 -5.18 -10.64 15.24
C VAL A 93 -6.10 -10.41 14.04
N ALA A 94 -7.39 -10.73 14.17
CA ALA A 94 -8.38 -10.51 13.12
C ALA A 94 -8.42 -9.04 12.66
N GLU A 95 -8.49 -8.09 13.60
CA GLU A 95 -8.48 -6.65 13.30
C GLU A 95 -7.16 -6.23 12.62
N ALA A 96 -6.01 -6.71 13.12
CA ALA A 96 -4.71 -6.41 12.52
C ALA A 96 -4.60 -6.89 11.07
N VAL A 97 -5.12 -8.09 10.79
CA VAL A 97 -5.16 -8.65 9.43
C VAL A 97 -6.06 -7.82 8.52
N SER A 98 -7.21 -7.34 8.99
CA SER A 98 -8.08 -6.43 8.23
C SER A 98 -7.36 -5.13 7.86
N TRP A 99 -6.62 -4.53 8.80
CA TRP A 99 -5.83 -3.33 8.52
C TRP A 99 -4.71 -3.57 7.50
N GLN A 100 -4.08 -4.74 7.50
CA GLN A 100 -3.10 -5.11 6.47
C GLN A 100 -3.77 -5.31 5.11
N PHE A 101 -4.93 -5.96 5.09
CA PHE A 101 -5.72 -6.14 3.88
C PHE A 101 -6.17 -4.81 3.26
N LEU A 102 -6.57 -3.82 4.08
CA LEU A 102 -6.90 -2.48 3.59
C LEU A 102 -5.72 -1.83 2.84
N ARG A 103 -4.48 -2.01 3.32
CA ARG A 103 -3.28 -1.50 2.64
C ARG A 103 -3.06 -2.19 1.29
N GLN A 104 -3.26 -3.50 1.21
CA GLN A 104 -3.20 -4.25 -0.05
C GLN A 104 -4.28 -3.79 -1.03
N ALA A 105 -5.48 -3.50 -0.55
CA ALA A 105 -6.57 -2.98 -1.37
C ALA A 105 -6.31 -1.56 -1.88
N ILE A 106 -5.71 -0.69 -1.05
CA ILE A 106 -5.21 0.63 -1.47
C ILE A 106 -4.16 0.46 -2.58
N TYR A 107 -3.21 -0.47 -2.43
CA TYR A 107 -2.21 -0.76 -3.46
C TYR A 107 -2.86 -1.20 -4.77
N ALA A 108 -3.77 -2.18 -4.74
CA ALA A 108 -4.50 -2.63 -5.91
C ALA A 108 -5.28 -1.47 -6.58
N SER A 109 -5.83 -0.55 -5.77
CA SER A 109 -6.55 0.60 -6.30
C SER A 109 -5.64 1.61 -6.99
N VAL A 110 -4.52 1.94 -6.36
CA VAL A 110 -3.60 2.97 -6.86
C VAL A 110 -2.72 2.48 -8.00
N VAL A 111 -2.25 1.22 -7.94
CA VAL A 111 -1.26 0.66 -8.86
C VAL A 111 -1.90 -0.16 -9.97
N GLN A 112 -2.91 -0.97 -9.63
CA GLN A 112 -3.61 -1.83 -10.60
C GLN A 112 -4.90 -1.20 -11.13
N TYR A 113 -5.16 0.07 -10.79
CA TYR A 113 -6.34 0.84 -11.19
C TYR A 113 -7.67 0.12 -10.90
N GLN A 114 -7.72 -0.67 -9.82
CA GLN A 114 -8.94 -1.38 -9.40
C GLN A 114 -9.83 -0.49 -8.51
N PRO A 115 -11.16 -0.53 -8.65
CA PRO A 115 -12.04 0.18 -7.73
C PRO A 115 -11.91 -0.37 -6.29
N LEU A 116 -11.84 0.52 -5.29
CA LEU A 116 -11.74 0.14 -3.88
C LEU A 116 -13.12 -0.20 -3.29
N GLN A 117 -13.58 -1.43 -3.47
CA GLN A 117 -14.91 -1.90 -3.04
C GLN A 117 -14.89 -2.53 -1.64
N LEU A 118 -14.72 -1.72 -0.60
CA LEU A 118 -14.69 -2.17 0.80
C LEU A 118 -15.77 -1.47 1.64
N ASP A 119 -16.38 -2.19 2.58
CA ASP A 119 -17.22 -1.58 3.61
C ASP A 119 -16.35 -0.92 4.68
N MET A 120 -16.24 0.41 4.57
CA MET A 120 -15.43 1.21 5.46
C MET A 120 -16.06 1.42 6.85
N GLN A 121 -17.36 1.16 7.03
CA GLN A 121 -18.03 1.37 8.32
C GLN A 121 -17.48 0.46 9.42
N ASN A 122 -17.02 -0.74 9.05
CA ASN A 122 -16.41 -1.66 10.01
C ASN A 122 -15.06 -1.15 10.53
N TYR A 123 -14.30 -0.42 9.72
CA TYR A 123 -13.06 0.21 10.15
C TYR A 123 -13.32 1.41 11.06
N GLU A 124 -14.39 2.19 10.85
CA GLU A 124 -14.75 3.31 11.75
C GLU A 124 -15.05 2.84 13.18
N ARG A 125 -15.50 1.58 13.34
CA ARG A 125 -15.77 0.95 14.64
C ARG A 125 -14.53 0.32 15.28
N SER A 126 -13.40 0.36 14.61
CA SER A 126 -12.13 -0.18 15.10
C SER A 126 -11.69 0.53 16.38
N SER A 127 -11.02 -0.22 17.25
CA SER A 127 -10.36 0.32 18.46
C SER A 127 -9.35 1.42 18.11
N MET A 128 -8.79 1.40 16.89
CA MET A 128 -7.84 2.39 16.36
C MET A 128 -8.38 3.83 16.32
N PHE A 129 -9.70 4.02 16.38
CA PHE A 129 -10.30 5.36 16.46
C PHE A 129 -10.40 5.90 17.90
N HIS A 130 -10.15 5.06 18.89
CA HIS A 130 -10.24 5.41 20.31
C HIS A 130 -8.87 5.51 21.00
N HIS A 131 -7.80 5.04 20.35
CA HIS A 131 -6.44 5.08 20.86
C HIS A 131 -5.65 6.29 20.34
N ASP A 132 -4.75 6.80 21.18
CA ASP A 132 -3.89 7.95 20.89
C ASP A 132 -2.41 7.60 20.67
N ASP A 133 -2.12 6.31 20.44
CA ASP A 133 -0.78 5.86 20.10
C ASP A 133 -0.44 6.05 18.60
N ASP A 134 0.84 5.84 18.27
CA ASP A 134 1.33 6.00 16.90
C ASP A 134 0.69 5.01 15.92
N ALA A 135 0.32 3.81 16.35
CA ALA A 135 -0.31 2.81 15.49
C ALA A 135 -1.75 3.21 15.13
N ALA A 136 -2.50 3.71 16.10
CA ALA A 136 -3.82 4.28 15.91
C ALA A 136 -3.78 5.54 15.03
N CYS A 137 -2.78 6.40 15.21
CA CYS A 137 -2.53 7.55 14.33
C CYS A 137 -2.30 7.11 12.88
N ALA A 138 -1.47 6.08 12.66
CA ALA A 138 -1.20 5.51 11.33
C ALA A 138 -2.44 4.90 10.67
N ASN A 139 -3.18 4.09 11.42
CA ASN A 139 -4.37 3.43 10.89
C ASN A 139 -5.47 4.45 10.52
N ARG A 140 -5.65 5.52 11.32
CA ARG A 140 -6.59 6.62 11.00
C ARG A 140 -6.26 7.32 9.68
N ILE A 141 -4.99 7.65 9.40
CA ILE A 141 -4.64 8.30 8.13
C ILE A 141 -4.78 7.36 6.92
N ILE A 142 -4.52 6.06 7.12
CA ILE A 142 -4.74 5.02 6.09
C ILE A 142 -6.22 4.86 5.79
N TYR A 143 -7.06 4.90 6.82
CA TYR A 143 -8.51 4.93 6.66
C TYR A 143 -8.97 6.13 5.82
N TYR A 144 -8.51 7.34 6.13
CA TYR A 144 -8.86 8.53 5.35
C TYR A 144 -8.35 8.43 3.90
N CYS A 145 -7.16 7.87 3.68
CA CYS A 145 -6.64 7.61 2.33
C CYS A 145 -7.58 6.69 1.53
N ALA A 146 -8.00 5.56 2.11
CA ALA A 146 -8.98 4.65 1.50
C ALA A 146 -10.31 5.35 1.19
N ARG A 147 -10.82 6.17 2.12
CA ARG A 147 -12.07 6.92 1.91
C ARG A 147 -11.96 7.97 0.81
N ILE A 148 -10.82 8.65 0.66
CA ILE A 148 -10.57 9.56 -0.46
C ILE A 148 -10.59 8.79 -1.77
N LEU A 149 -9.92 7.63 -1.84
CA LEU A 149 -9.91 6.79 -3.05
C LEU A 149 -11.32 6.34 -3.44
N GLN A 150 -12.14 5.89 -2.47
CA GLN A 150 -13.55 5.54 -2.73
C GLN A 150 -14.35 6.72 -3.30
N LEU A 151 -14.26 7.89 -2.66
CA LEU A 151 -14.96 9.08 -3.11
C LEU A 151 -14.56 9.50 -4.54
N CYS A 152 -13.27 9.39 -4.89
CA CYS A 152 -12.78 9.70 -6.22
C CYS A 152 -13.23 8.67 -7.27
N CYS A 153 -13.30 7.38 -6.92
CA CYS A 153 -13.68 6.30 -7.83
C CYS A 153 -15.20 6.17 -8.04
N ASP A 154 -16.01 6.47 -7.03
CA ASP A 154 -17.47 6.31 -7.08
C ASP A 154 -18.20 7.51 -7.69
N ALA A 155 -17.50 8.63 -7.90
CA ALA A 155 -18.09 9.86 -8.42
C ALA A 155 -18.44 9.72 -9.92
N PRO A 156 -19.73 9.83 -10.32
CA PRO A 156 -20.09 9.81 -11.73
C PRO A 156 -19.46 11.00 -12.45
N GLY A 157 -18.59 10.72 -13.43
CA GLY A 157 -17.79 11.74 -14.14
C GLY A 157 -16.67 12.36 -13.31
N TYR A 158 -16.24 11.71 -12.22
CA TYR A 158 -15.20 12.20 -11.29
C TYR A 158 -15.55 13.50 -10.55
N ILE A 159 -16.84 13.86 -10.50
CA ILE A 159 -17.31 15.04 -9.78
C ILE A 159 -17.68 14.64 -8.35
N VAL A 160 -16.75 14.84 -7.41
CA VAL A 160 -16.99 14.57 -5.99
C VAL A 160 -17.95 15.63 -5.43
N GLY A 161 -19.02 15.20 -4.76
CA GLY A 161 -19.96 16.10 -4.09
C GLY A 161 -19.25 16.99 -3.07
N GLN A 162 -19.52 18.29 -3.10
CA GLN A 162 -18.81 19.30 -2.31
C GLN A 162 -18.88 19.01 -0.79
N ASP A 163 -20.02 18.53 -0.30
CA ASP A 163 -20.21 18.21 1.12
C ASP A 163 -19.39 17.00 1.56
N ASN A 164 -19.35 15.93 0.75
CA ASN A 164 -18.55 14.74 1.04
C ASN A 164 -17.05 15.07 1.06
N TRP A 165 -16.59 15.86 0.09
CA TRP A 165 -15.20 16.34 0.06
C TRP A 165 -14.88 17.22 1.27
N ARG A 166 -15.80 18.11 1.65
CA ARG A 166 -15.62 18.98 2.82
C ARG A 166 -15.51 18.17 4.10
N GLN A 167 -16.39 17.19 4.31
CA GLN A 167 -16.37 16.34 5.49
C GLN A 167 -15.03 15.61 5.64
N ILE A 168 -14.58 14.93 4.59
CA ILE A 168 -13.31 14.19 4.65
C ILE A 168 -12.10 15.13 4.78
N SER A 169 -12.13 16.28 4.10
CA SER A 169 -11.08 17.29 4.21
C SER A 169 -10.97 17.83 5.63
N ASP A 170 -12.09 18.07 6.31
CA ASP A 170 -12.11 18.57 7.67
C ASP A 170 -11.62 17.49 8.65
N SER A 171 -11.99 16.21 8.47
CA SER A 171 -11.43 15.10 9.25
C SER A 171 -9.91 14.93 9.08
N VAL A 172 -9.40 15.07 7.86
CA VAL A 172 -7.94 15.01 7.60
C VAL A 172 -7.22 16.20 8.23
N LYS A 173 -7.81 17.41 8.20
CA LYS A 173 -7.26 18.58 8.88
C LYS A 173 -7.23 18.38 10.40
N GLU A 174 -8.31 17.86 10.99
CA GLU A 174 -8.37 17.57 12.42
C GLU A 174 -7.30 16.56 12.83
N TRP A 175 -7.17 15.45 12.09
CA TRP A 175 -6.09 14.49 12.29
C TRP A 175 -4.72 15.16 12.19
N TYR A 176 -4.50 16.02 11.20
CA TYR A 176 -3.22 16.72 11.02
C TYR A 176 -2.90 17.67 12.19
N GLN A 177 -3.92 18.30 12.79
CA GLN A 177 -3.74 19.22 13.93
C GLN A 177 -3.53 18.47 15.24
N THR A 178 -4.13 17.29 15.40
CA THR A 178 -4.12 16.51 16.65
C THR A 178 -3.05 15.42 16.68
N LYS A 179 -2.37 15.13 15.56
CA LYS A 179 -1.33 14.10 15.49
C LYS A 179 -0.22 14.32 16.54
N PRO A 180 0.33 13.24 17.12
CA PRO A 180 1.41 13.35 18.10
C PRO A 180 2.68 14.03 17.54
N THR A 181 3.54 14.52 18.43
CA THR A 181 4.81 15.16 18.03
C THR A 181 5.76 14.21 17.29
N THR A 182 5.64 12.89 17.52
CA THR A 182 6.34 11.84 16.77
C THR A 182 6.02 11.85 15.27
N TRP A 183 4.85 12.38 14.88
CA TRP A 183 4.41 12.53 13.49
C TRP A 183 4.71 13.91 12.89
N GLN A 184 5.41 14.79 13.63
CA GLN A 184 5.87 16.04 13.04
C GLN A 184 7.07 15.79 12.15
N PRO A 185 7.07 16.32 10.92
CA PRO A 185 8.22 16.18 10.05
C PRO A 185 9.41 16.89 10.69
N ILE A 186 10.58 16.22 10.70
CA ILE A 186 11.84 16.79 11.22
C ILE A 186 12.21 18.08 10.47
N ARG A 187 11.76 18.22 9.22
CA ARG A 187 11.90 19.43 8.39
C ARG A 187 10.56 19.75 7.73
N TYR A 188 10.07 20.97 7.93
CA TYR A 188 8.88 21.49 7.25
C TYR A 188 9.24 22.75 6.46
N GLN A 189 8.79 22.83 5.20
CA GLN A 189 8.86 24.03 4.39
C GLN A 189 7.46 24.36 3.85
N ALA A 190 6.97 25.57 4.15
CA ALA A 190 5.67 26.03 3.67
C ALA A 190 5.70 26.29 2.16
N SER A 191 4.61 25.99 1.47
CA SER A 191 4.40 26.38 0.08
C SER A 191 4.37 27.91 -0.05
N SER A 192 4.97 28.42 -1.12
CA SER A 192 5.06 29.86 -1.40
C SER A 192 4.89 30.11 -2.89
N VAL A 193 3.70 30.59 -3.26
CA VAL A 193 3.39 31.00 -4.64
C VAL A 193 4.35 32.09 -5.11
N ALA A 194 4.75 33.00 -4.21
CA ALA A 194 5.70 34.08 -4.51
C ALA A 194 7.13 33.58 -4.80
N ALA A 195 7.49 32.40 -4.31
CA ALA A 195 8.81 31.79 -4.54
C ALA A 195 8.81 30.76 -5.68
N GLY A 196 7.76 30.71 -6.52
CA GLY A 196 7.63 29.69 -7.56
C GLY A 196 7.42 28.27 -6.99
N GLN A 197 6.96 28.16 -5.74
CA GLN A 197 6.60 26.91 -5.07
C GLN A 197 5.09 26.89 -4.77
N PRO A 198 4.21 26.97 -5.80
CA PRO A 198 2.77 27.09 -5.60
C PRO A 198 2.12 25.78 -5.12
N PHE A 199 2.78 24.63 -5.32
CA PHE A 199 2.23 23.32 -5.01
C PHE A 199 3.01 22.58 -3.92
N PRO A 200 2.35 21.63 -3.22
CA PRO A 200 3.01 20.68 -2.34
C PRO A 200 3.89 19.67 -3.08
N GLU A 201 4.12 19.74 -4.39
CA GLU A 201 4.99 18.76 -5.09
C GLU A 201 6.38 18.69 -4.47
N LYS A 202 6.93 19.84 -4.06
CA LYS A 202 8.16 19.89 -3.26
C LYS A 202 7.98 19.18 -1.92
N THR A 203 6.84 19.38 -1.26
CA THR A 203 6.49 18.68 -0.01
C THR A 203 6.30 17.17 -0.23
N ILE A 204 5.76 16.74 -1.37
CA ILE A 204 5.61 15.32 -1.74
C ILE A 204 6.99 14.72 -2.00
N ALA A 205 7.85 15.41 -2.77
CA ALA A 205 9.24 15.03 -2.98
C ALA A 205 10.01 14.93 -1.66
N ASP A 206 9.87 15.92 -0.77
CA ASP A 206 10.47 15.92 0.56
C ASP A 206 10.00 14.70 1.37
N HIS A 207 8.69 14.40 1.39
CA HIS A 207 8.16 13.23 2.08
C HIS A 207 8.64 11.92 1.45
N LEU A 208 8.75 11.83 0.12
CA LEU A 208 9.29 10.66 -0.57
C LEU A 208 10.73 10.40 -0.12
N VAL A 209 11.57 11.43 -0.12
CA VAL A 209 12.97 11.33 0.32
C VAL A 209 13.05 10.92 1.79
N VAL A 210 12.19 11.48 2.66
CA VAL A 210 12.13 11.10 4.08
C VAL A 210 11.72 9.64 4.25
N VAL A 211 10.66 9.19 3.57
CA VAL A 211 10.19 7.81 3.67
C VAL A 211 11.24 6.83 3.15
N ILE A 212 11.90 7.12 2.02
CA ILE A 212 13.03 6.34 1.52
C ILE A 212 14.15 6.28 2.57
N GLY A 213 14.53 7.41 3.15
CA GLY A 213 15.57 7.48 4.18
C GLY A 213 15.22 6.68 5.43
N LEU A 214 13.96 6.74 5.89
CA LEU A 214 13.46 5.97 7.03
C LEU A 214 13.48 4.47 6.75
N SER A 215 13.05 4.05 5.55
CA SER A 215 13.09 2.64 5.15
C SER A 215 14.53 2.13 5.07
N LEU A 216 15.45 2.90 4.48
CA LEU A 216 16.88 2.56 4.43
C LEU A 216 17.54 2.50 5.81
N SER A 217 17.07 3.29 6.77
CA SER A 217 17.61 3.33 8.14
C SER A 217 17.08 2.20 9.02
N ASN A 218 16.03 1.50 8.60
CA ASN A 218 15.37 0.43 9.35
C ASN A 218 15.31 -0.85 8.51
N GLU A 219 16.47 -1.43 8.23
CA GLU A 219 16.60 -2.59 7.33
C GLU A 219 15.77 -3.83 7.77
N SER A 220 15.43 -3.93 9.07
CA SER A 220 14.62 -5.02 9.61
C SER A 220 13.12 -4.89 9.35
N VAL A 221 12.64 -3.77 8.82
CA VAL A 221 11.21 -3.50 8.62
C VAL A 221 10.89 -3.53 7.12
N GLU A 222 10.70 -4.73 6.57
CA GLU A 222 10.42 -4.94 5.14
C GLU A 222 9.21 -4.14 4.65
N ASN A 223 8.16 -4.02 5.47
CA ASN A 223 6.97 -3.21 5.18
C ASN A 223 7.29 -1.74 4.86
N ALA A 224 8.35 -1.17 5.44
CA ALA A 224 8.75 0.20 5.16
C ALA A 224 9.27 0.33 3.72
N TYR A 225 9.96 -0.69 3.20
CA TYR A 225 10.45 -0.71 1.83
C TYR A 225 9.31 -0.82 0.81
N PHE A 226 8.31 -1.67 1.08
CA PHE A 226 7.13 -1.77 0.21
C PHE A 226 6.38 -0.45 0.14
N MET A 227 6.08 0.16 1.30
CA MET A 227 5.38 1.45 1.36
C MET A 227 6.14 2.57 0.63
N ALA A 228 7.46 2.66 0.84
CA ALA A 228 8.31 3.62 0.12
C ALA A 228 8.29 3.38 -1.39
N SER A 229 8.38 2.13 -1.84
CA SER A 229 8.32 1.76 -3.25
C SER A 229 6.96 2.12 -3.87
N HIS A 230 5.86 1.93 -3.14
CA HIS A 230 4.52 2.30 -3.60
C HIS A 230 4.34 3.81 -3.76
N LEU A 231 4.79 4.58 -2.76
CA LEU A 231 4.76 6.05 -2.83
C LEU A 231 5.62 6.55 -3.99
N LEU A 232 6.80 5.96 -4.18
CA LEU A 232 7.70 6.33 -5.26
C LEU A 232 7.11 5.98 -6.63
N HIS A 233 6.44 4.84 -6.78
CA HIS A 233 5.72 4.52 -8.02
C HIS A 233 4.67 5.58 -8.37
N ARG A 234 3.89 6.02 -7.37
CA ARG A 234 2.75 6.92 -7.61
C ARG A 234 3.15 8.39 -7.76
N PHE A 235 4.10 8.83 -6.95
CA PHE A 235 4.44 10.24 -6.78
C PHE A 235 5.90 10.54 -7.17
N GLY A 236 6.67 9.55 -7.61
CA GLY A 236 8.06 9.75 -7.98
C GLY A 236 8.27 10.76 -9.10
N TYR A 237 7.26 11.00 -9.94
CA TYR A 237 7.26 12.09 -10.94
C TYR A 237 7.46 13.48 -10.31
N CYS A 238 7.15 13.66 -9.02
CA CYS A 238 7.39 14.91 -8.29
C CYS A 238 8.88 15.17 -8.00
N LEU A 239 9.75 14.15 -8.11
CA LEU A 239 11.19 14.30 -7.89
C LEU A 239 11.84 15.02 -9.08
N ARG A 240 12.23 16.28 -8.89
CA ARG A 240 12.87 17.11 -9.93
C ARG A 240 14.39 17.19 -9.81
N ASN A 241 14.95 16.88 -8.64
CA ASN A 241 16.39 16.91 -8.42
C ASN A 241 17.03 15.59 -8.88
N VAL A 242 18.03 15.67 -9.75
CA VAL A 242 18.75 14.49 -10.29
C VAL A 242 19.34 13.60 -9.18
N VAL A 243 19.78 14.19 -8.07
CA VAL A 243 20.32 13.42 -6.93
C VAL A 243 19.22 12.63 -6.22
N GLU A 244 18.02 13.21 -6.06
CA GLU A 244 16.87 12.53 -5.46
C GLU A 244 16.34 11.42 -6.38
N GLN A 245 16.32 11.66 -7.68
CA GLN A 245 16.00 10.66 -8.70
C GLN A 245 16.98 9.48 -8.64
N GLN A 246 18.29 9.76 -8.67
CA GLN A 246 19.33 8.73 -8.56
C GLN A 246 19.24 7.95 -7.24
N GLY A 247 19.06 8.65 -6.11
CA GLY A 247 18.88 8.02 -4.80
C GLY A 247 17.65 7.11 -4.75
N SER A 248 16.56 7.51 -5.41
CA SER A 248 15.34 6.73 -5.52
C SER A 248 15.51 5.48 -6.38
N LEU A 249 16.24 5.57 -7.50
CA LEU A 249 16.60 4.41 -8.33
C LEU A 249 17.52 3.43 -7.58
N GLN A 250 18.49 3.95 -6.80
CA GLN A 250 19.34 3.12 -5.94
C GLN A 250 18.54 2.41 -4.85
N PHE A 251 17.60 3.13 -4.23
CA PHE A 251 16.67 2.56 -3.27
C PHE A 251 15.87 1.39 -3.88
N LEU A 252 15.25 1.59 -5.05
CA LEU A 252 14.50 0.55 -5.76
C LEU A 252 15.38 -0.65 -6.13
N THR A 253 16.59 -0.40 -6.64
CA THR A 253 17.57 -1.46 -6.92
C THR A 253 17.87 -2.29 -5.66
N ARG A 254 18.00 -1.62 -4.51
CA ARG A 254 18.21 -2.30 -3.22
C ARG A 254 16.98 -3.10 -2.80
N VAL A 255 15.78 -2.57 -2.96
CA VAL A 255 14.51 -3.28 -2.69
C VAL A 255 14.48 -4.59 -3.48
N GLU A 256 14.77 -4.55 -4.78
CA GLU A 256 14.78 -5.74 -5.62
C GLU A 256 15.86 -6.74 -5.21
N LYS A 257 17.04 -6.25 -4.81
CA LYS A 257 18.14 -7.10 -4.35
C LYS A 257 17.89 -7.76 -2.98
N VAL A 258 17.28 -7.04 -2.04
CA VAL A 258 17.16 -7.48 -0.64
C VAL A 258 15.86 -8.23 -0.41
N LEU A 259 14.76 -7.77 -1.01
CA LEU A 259 13.41 -8.30 -0.77
C LEU A 259 12.88 -9.13 -1.95
N GLY A 260 13.67 -9.27 -3.03
CA GLY A 260 13.23 -9.92 -4.27
C GLY A 260 12.12 -9.17 -5.01
N TRP A 261 11.63 -8.05 -4.46
CA TRP A 261 10.51 -7.32 -5.03
C TRP A 261 10.93 -6.63 -6.33
N ARG A 262 10.32 -7.02 -7.44
CA ARG A 262 10.71 -6.53 -8.77
C ARG A 262 10.36 -5.04 -8.92
N THR A 263 11.37 -4.19 -8.98
CA THR A 263 11.23 -2.73 -9.16
C THR A 263 11.72 -2.23 -10.51
N SER A 264 12.42 -3.06 -11.29
CA SER A 264 12.98 -2.70 -12.60
C SER A 264 11.97 -2.10 -13.60
N TRP A 265 10.70 -2.47 -13.52
CA TRP A 265 9.64 -1.86 -14.34
C TRP A 265 9.27 -0.45 -13.85
N MET A 266 9.21 -0.27 -12.53
CA MET A 266 8.93 1.02 -11.88
C MET A 266 10.06 2.01 -12.15
N MET A 267 11.32 1.55 -12.11
CA MET A 267 12.48 2.37 -12.44
C MET A 267 12.39 2.93 -13.87
N ARG A 268 12.08 2.07 -14.86
CA ARG A 268 11.93 2.48 -16.26
C ARG A 268 10.79 3.48 -16.46
N GLU A 269 9.68 3.28 -15.75
CA GLU A 269 8.53 4.19 -15.78
C GLU A 269 8.91 5.58 -15.21
N LEU A 270 9.60 5.62 -14.08
CA LEU A 270 10.05 6.88 -13.48
C LEU A 270 11.04 7.63 -14.36
N GLU A 271 12.01 6.92 -14.94
CA GLU A 271 12.98 7.50 -15.89
C GLU A 271 12.26 8.11 -17.12
N HIS A 272 11.24 7.42 -17.63
CA HIS A 272 10.42 7.93 -18.72
C HIS A 272 9.66 9.19 -18.31
N GLN A 273 8.97 9.18 -17.17
CA GLN A 273 8.22 10.33 -16.64
C GLN A 273 9.12 11.55 -16.42
N TRP A 274 10.30 11.37 -15.82
CA TRP A 274 11.25 12.46 -15.60
C TRP A 274 11.79 13.04 -16.91
N THR A 275 11.99 12.19 -17.93
CA THR A 275 12.44 12.63 -19.25
C THR A 275 11.37 13.47 -19.96
N GLU A 276 10.11 13.03 -19.93
CA GLU A 276 8.99 13.79 -20.50
C GLU A 276 8.83 15.15 -19.81
N LEU A 277 8.84 15.15 -18.48
CA LEU A 277 8.71 16.37 -17.68
C LEU A 277 9.85 17.36 -17.90
N ALA A 278 11.10 16.87 -18.01
CA ALA A 278 12.24 17.72 -18.33
C ALA A 278 12.14 18.33 -19.75
N ALA A 279 11.54 17.61 -20.70
CA ALA A 279 11.30 18.13 -22.03
C ALA A 279 10.26 19.28 -22.00
N PHE A 280 9.20 19.16 -21.21
CA PHE A 280 8.22 20.25 -21.02
C PHE A 280 8.84 21.49 -20.37
N ASP A 281 9.65 21.33 -19.33
CA ASP A 281 10.30 22.45 -18.63
C ASP A 281 11.29 23.22 -19.55
N SER A 282 11.79 22.57 -20.61
CA SER A 282 12.69 23.19 -21.60
C SER A 282 11.98 24.01 -22.69
N TRP A 283 10.64 23.98 -22.74
CA TRP A 283 9.82 24.65 -23.77
C TRP A 283 9.19 25.96 -23.30
N ASP A 284 9.42 26.39 -22.06
CA ASP A 284 9.01 27.73 -21.59
C ASP A 284 10.09 28.78 -21.97
N PRO A 285 9.79 29.74 -22.87
CA PRO A 285 10.72 30.78 -23.32
C PRO A 285 10.96 31.92 -22.32
#